data_AF-A0A061J3J5-F1
#
_entry.id   AF-A0A061J3J5-F1
#
_cell.length_a   1.000
_cell.length_b   1.000
_cell.length_c   1.000
_cell.angle_alpha   90.00
_cell.angle_beta   90.00
_cell.angle_gamma   90.00
#
_symmetry.space_group_name_H-M   'P 1'
#
loop_
_entity.id
_entity.type
_entity.pdbx_description
1 polymer ?
#
loop_
_entity_poly.entity_id
_entity_poly.type
_entity_poly.pdbx_seq_one_letter_code
_entity_poly.pdbx_strand_id
1 'polypeptide(L)'
;MRCSRLTACHVPAVAHVSGETPTSRGLQWTPQQLCYRQLMKSLRAAYFHDRSKLFWSRHRVLVEFYKYSGETDEEAIRQLVGIGLEVAAFMQHHMRTDVERIIKHNEKMLMLPADKAKKFRADYLLAEKQHDSWCKQKIKAILTRRPPPPYPFF
;
A
#
# COMPACT_ATOMS: atom_id res chain seq x y z
N MET A 1 47.15 1.47 59.87
CA MET A 1 48.39 1.27 59.10
C MET A 1 48.18 0.14 58.11
N ARG A 2 48.65 0.34 56.86
CA ARG A 2 49.18 -0.67 55.92
C ARG A 2 48.30 -1.83 55.44
N CYS A 3 48.05 -1.77 54.13
CA CYS A 3 48.09 -2.83 53.12
C CYS A 3 48.46 -4.28 53.51
N SER A 4 47.67 -5.18 52.88
CA SER A 4 48.04 -6.45 52.23
C SER A 4 48.22 -7.71 53.07
N ARG A 5 47.43 -8.75 52.76
CA ARG A 5 47.93 -10.03 52.17
C ARG A 5 46.81 -11.02 51.80
N LEU A 6 46.79 -11.35 50.51
CA LEU A 6 46.67 -12.68 49.88
C LEU A 6 46.11 -13.86 50.70
N THR A 7 45.13 -14.55 50.12
CA THR A 7 45.07 -16.01 50.11
C THR A 7 44.35 -16.49 48.84
N ALA A 8 45.00 -17.40 48.13
CA ALA A 8 44.53 -18.06 46.91
C ALA A 8 43.48 -19.13 47.23
N CYS A 9 42.70 -19.56 46.22
CA CYS A 9 42.47 -20.97 45.87
C CYS A 9 41.64 -21.10 44.57
N HIS A 10 42.16 -21.91 43.64
CA HIS A 10 41.55 -22.36 42.38
C HIS A 10 40.28 -23.21 42.59
N VAL A 11 39.24 -23.08 41.74
CA VAL A 11 38.53 -24.17 41.02
C VAL A 11 37.66 -23.56 39.86
N PRO A 12 37.07 -24.31 38.91
CA PRO A 12 37.48 -24.38 37.50
C PRO A 12 36.48 -23.75 36.50
N ALA A 13 36.88 -23.74 35.22
CA ALA A 13 36.10 -23.28 34.08
C ALA A 13 34.75 -24.00 33.97
N VAL A 14 33.65 -23.22 34.01
CA VAL A 14 32.33 -23.69 33.61
C VAL A 14 32.23 -23.54 32.10
N ALA A 15 32.07 -24.68 31.43
CA ALA A 15 31.81 -24.78 30.01
C ALA A 15 30.61 -23.90 29.64
N HIS A 16 30.86 -22.92 28.77
CA HIS A 16 29.83 -22.13 28.12
C HIS A 16 29.09 -23.06 27.16
N VAL A 17 28.04 -23.73 27.65
CA VAL A 17 27.06 -24.37 26.78
C VAL A 17 26.37 -23.23 26.06
N SER A 18 26.70 -23.05 24.78
CA SER A 18 25.92 -22.25 23.85
C SER A 18 24.56 -22.91 23.70
N GLY A 19 23.67 -22.61 24.65
CA GLY A 19 22.25 -22.75 24.45
C GLY A 19 21.88 -21.81 23.32
N GLU A 20 21.73 -22.37 22.13
CA GLU A 20 21.00 -21.72 21.04
C GLU A 20 19.63 -21.33 21.58
N THR A 21 19.50 -20.06 21.96
CA THR A 21 18.20 -19.44 22.19
C THR A 21 17.42 -19.65 20.89
N PRO A 22 16.21 -20.23 20.91
CA PRO A 22 15.37 -20.29 19.73
C PRO A 22 15.12 -18.85 19.35
N THR A 23 15.81 -18.40 18.29
CA THR A 23 15.55 -17.15 17.63
C THR A 23 14.04 -17.09 17.45
N SER A 24 13.40 -16.05 17.99
CA SER A 24 12.04 -15.76 17.60
C SER A 24 12.10 -15.66 16.08
N ARG A 25 11.60 -16.67 15.36
CA ARG A 25 11.33 -16.55 13.93
C ARG A 25 10.23 -15.51 13.85
N GLY A 26 10.62 -14.24 13.92
CA GLY A 26 9.74 -13.10 13.78
C GLY A 26 8.98 -13.32 12.48
N LEU A 27 7.66 -13.13 12.53
CA LEU A 27 6.79 -13.35 11.39
C LEU A 27 7.27 -12.47 10.22
N GLN A 28 8.09 -13.02 9.33
CA GLN A 28 8.61 -12.27 8.19
C GLN A 28 7.53 -12.27 7.12
N TRP A 29 6.96 -11.09 6.87
CA TRP A 29 5.91 -10.94 5.88
C TRP A 29 6.45 -11.21 4.48
N THR A 30 5.64 -11.88 3.66
CA THR A 30 6.01 -12.16 2.28
C THR A 30 5.92 -10.90 1.42
N PRO A 31 6.66 -10.81 0.29
CA PRO A 31 6.55 -9.69 -0.64
C PRO A 31 5.13 -9.45 -1.16
N GLN A 32 4.34 -10.52 -1.33
CA GLN A 32 2.93 -10.43 -1.73
C GLN A 32 2.09 -9.72 -0.65
N GLN A 33 2.29 -10.06 0.63
CA GLN A 33 1.62 -9.41 1.75
C GLN A 33 2.00 -7.94 1.87
N LEU A 34 3.29 -7.61 1.67
CA LEU A 34 3.78 -6.24 1.68
C LEU A 34 3.19 -5.41 0.53
N CYS A 35 3.12 -5.97 -0.68
CA CYS A 35 2.49 -5.34 -1.84
C CYS A 35 1.00 -5.05 -1.58
N TYR A 36 0.25 -6.05 -1.12
CA TYR A 36 -1.16 -5.89 -0.75
C TYR A 36 -1.33 -4.81 0.32
N ARG A 37 -0.46 -4.78 1.33
CA ARG A 37 -0.48 -3.75 2.38
C ARG A 37 -0.34 -2.34 1.81
N GLN A 38 0.59 -2.12 0.88
CA GLN A 38 0.77 -0.81 0.24
C GLN A 38 -0.46 -0.42 -0.59
N LEU A 39 -1.00 -1.35 -1.39
CA LEU A 39 -2.24 -1.12 -2.14
C LEU A 39 -3.39 -0.69 -1.20
N MET A 40 -3.59 -1.40 -0.09
CA MET A 40 -4.64 -1.07 0.88
C MET A 40 -4.38 0.25 1.60
N LYS A 41 -3.12 0.57 1.92
CA LYS A 41 -2.74 1.85 2.53
C LYS A 41 -3.07 3.02 1.61
N SER A 42 -2.72 2.92 0.33
CA SER A 42 -3.01 3.94 -0.68
C SER A 42 -4.51 4.10 -0.91
N LEU A 43 -5.26 3.00 -1.06
CA LEU A 43 -6.71 3.03 -1.25
C LEU A 43 -7.45 3.62 -0.04
N ARG A 44 -7.02 3.29 1.18
CA ARG A 44 -7.63 3.86 2.39
C ARG A 44 -7.37 5.36 2.48
N ALA A 45 -6.18 5.83 2.12
CA ALA A 45 -5.88 7.26 2.08
C ALA A 45 -6.68 8.00 0.99
N ALA A 46 -6.93 7.35 -0.15
CA ALA A 46 -7.73 7.91 -1.23
C ALA A 46 -9.24 7.97 -0.88
N TYR A 47 -9.78 6.88 -0.35
CA TYR A 47 -11.22 6.67 -0.19
C TYR A 47 -11.71 6.60 1.27
N PHE A 48 -10.99 7.22 2.22
CA PHE A 48 -11.42 7.23 3.62
C PHE A 48 -12.83 7.81 3.83
N HIS A 49 -13.25 8.70 2.92
CA HIS A 49 -14.54 9.38 2.95
C HIS A 49 -15.69 8.56 2.34
N ASP A 50 -15.42 7.48 1.60
CA ASP A 50 -16.44 6.71 0.86
C ASP A 50 -16.24 5.19 1.04
N ARG A 51 -17.14 4.59 1.82
CA ARG A 51 -17.10 3.15 2.13
C ARG A 51 -17.37 2.28 0.90
N SER A 52 -18.23 2.72 -0.01
CA SER A 52 -18.58 1.95 -1.22
C SER A 52 -17.39 1.91 -2.18
N LYS A 53 -16.78 3.07 -2.45
CA LYS A 53 -15.58 3.15 -3.30
C LYS A 53 -14.44 2.31 -2.72
N LEU A 54 -14.17 2.42 -1.42
CA LEU A 54 -13.14 1.62 -0.78
C LEU A 54 -13.43 0.12 -0.86
N PHE A 55 -14.68 -0.29 -0.65
CA PHE A 55 -15.10 -1.69 -0.74
C PHE A 55 -14.87 -2.26 -2.13
N TRP A 56 -15.35 -1.59 -3.18
CA TRP A 56 -15.23 -2.07 -4.56
C TRP A 56 -13.79 -2.03 -5.07
N SER A 57 -13.00 -1.04 -4.66
CA SER A 57 -11.57 -1.01 -4.95
C SER A 57 -10.83 -2.17 -4.30
N ARG A 58 -11.10 -2.46 -3.01
CA ARG A 58 -10.53 -3.64 -2.32
C ARG A 58 -10.96 -4.94 -2.99
N HIS A 59 -12.24 -5.08 -3.33
CA HIS A 59 -12.76 -6.26 -4.01
C HIS A 59 -12.02 -6.52 -5.33
N ARG A 60 -11.83 -5.49 -6.17
CA ARG A 60 -11.11 -5.62 -7.44
C ARG A 60 -9.65 -6.03 -7.24
N VAL A 61 -8.97 -5.51 -6.22
CA VAL A 61 -7.60 -5.94 -5.89
C VAL A 61 -7.58 -7.40 -5.48
N LEU A 62 -8.49 -7.83 -4.60
CA LEU A 62 -8.54 -9.23 -4.15
C LEU A 62 -8.80 -10.19 -5.32
N VAL A 63 -9.74 -9.86 -6.22
CA VAL A 63 -10.00 -10.68 -7.41
C VAL A 63 -8.75 -10.85 -8.26
N GLU A 64 -7.95 -9.79 -8.46
CA GLU A 64 -6.69 -9.91 -9.20
C GLU A 64 -5.63 -10.74 -8.45
N PHE A 65 -5.55 -10.64 -7.12
CA PHE A 65 -4.62 -11.47 -6.33
C PHE A 65 -4.98 -12.96 -6.41
N TYR A 66 -6.27 -13.30 -6.32
CA TYR A 66 -6.72 -14.69 -6.44
C TYR A 66 -6.65 -15.23 -7.88
N LYS A 67 -6.69 -14.36 -8.89
CA LYS A 67 -6.53 -14.77 -10.30
C LYS A 67 -5.16 -15.42 -10.56
N TYR A 68 -4.11 -14.89 -9.94
CA TYR A 68 -2.75 -15.38 -10.11
C TYR A 68 -2.30 -16.31 -8.97
N SER A 69 -3.23 -16.81 -8.13
CA SER A 69 -2.84 -17.63 -6.97
C SER A 69 -2.27 -19.00 -7.34
N GLY A 70 -2.59 -19.50 -8.54
CA GLY A 70 -2.04 -20.74 -9.09
C GLY A 70 -0.71 -20.57 -9.82
N GLU A 71 -0.20 -19.34 -9.96
CA GLU A 71 1.09 -19.08 -10.59
C GLU A 71 2.23 -19.57 -9.69
N THR A 72 3.13 -20.37 -10.26
CA THR A 72 4.27 -20.94 -9.52
C THR A 72 5.61 -20.38 -10.00
N ASP A 73 5.63 -19.71 -11.16
CA ASP A 73 6.86 -19.07 -11.64
C ASP A 73 7.26 -17.89 -10.74
N GLU A 74 8.44 -18.00 -10.11
CA GLU A 74 8.94 -16.97 -9.20
C GLU A 74 9.18 -15.63 -9.91
N GLU A 75 9.60 -15.65 -11.17
CA GLU A 75 9.85 -14.42 -11.92
C GLU A 75 8.55 -13.68 -12.22
N ALA A 76 7.52 -14.41 -12.66
CA ALA A 76 6.16 -13.88 -12.81
C ALA A 76 5.62 -13.31 -11.49
N ILE A 77 5.84 -13.98 -10.36
CA ILE A 77 5.43 -13.48 -9.04
C ILE A 77 6.14 -12.17 -8.70
N ARG A 78 7.46 -12.08 -8.91
CA ARG A 78 8.23 -10.84 -8.67
C ARG A 78 7.75 -9.70 -9.58
N GLN A 79 7.49 -9.99 -10.85
CA GLN A 79 6.93 -9.02 -11.80
C GLN A 79 5.56 -8.51 -11.35
N LEU A 80 4.64 -9.41 -10.96
CA LEU A 80 3.30 -9.04 -10.47
C LEU A 80 3.37 -8.19 -9.20
N VAL A 81 4.26 -8.53 -8.26
CA VAL A 81 4.51 -7.73 -7.06
C VAL A 81 5.00 -6.33 -7.44
N GLY A 82 5.95 -6.21 -8.38
CA GLY A 82 6.45 -4.94 -8.88
C GLY A 82 5.35 -4.08 -9.52
N ILE A 83 4.51 -4.67 -10.36
CA ILE A 83 3.34 -4.02 -10.98
C ILE A 83 2.38 -3.50 -9.89
N GLY A 84 2.10 -4.32 -8.86
CA GLY A 84 1.24 -3.93 -7.75
C GLY A 84 1.79 -2.74 -6.96
N LEU A 85 3.11 -2.68 -6.74
CA LEU A 85 3.77 -1.56 -6.07
C LEU A 85 3.76 -0.28 -6.94
N GLU A 86 3.92 -0.39 -8.26
CA GLU A 86 3.80 0.73 -9.19
C GLU A 86 2.38 1.34 -9.13
N VAL A 87 1.34 0.49 -9.12
CA VAL A 87 -0.05 0.93 -8.96
C VAL A 87 -0.27 1.56 -7.58
N ALA A 88 0.27 0.99 -6.51
CA ALA A 88 0.15 1.53 -5.15
C ALA A 88 0.76 2.94 -5.04
N ALA A 89 1.95 3.15 -5.62
CA ALA A 89 2.62 4.44 -5.67
C ALA A 89 1.84 5.46 -6.52
N PHE A 90 1.33 5.05 -7.69
CA PHE A 90 0.51 5.89 -8.55
C PHE A 90 -0.74 6.39 -7.82
N MET A 91 -1.49 5.50 -7.17
CA MET A 91 -2.70 5.88 -6.41
C MET A 91 -2.37 6.82 -5.25
N GLN A 92 -1.27 6.57 -4.54
CA GLN A 92 -0.83 7.42 -3.43
C GLN A 92 -0.53 8.85 -3.88
N HIS A 93 0.07 9.01 -5.07
CA HIS A 93 0.44 10.31 -5.61
C HIS A 93 -0.75 11.08 -6.19
N HIS A 94 -1.64 10.42 -6.94
CA HIS A 94 -2.67 11.11 -7.72
C HIS A 94 -4.07 11.12 -7.10
N MET A 95 -4.38 10.20 -6.19
CA MET A 95 -5.75 10.01 -5.70
C MET A 95 -5.93 10.40 -4.23
N ARG A 96 -4.97 11.12 -3.66
CA ARG A 96 -5.05 11.58 -2.27
C ARG A 96 -6.18 12.61 -2.14
N THR A 97 -7.16 12.30 -1.30
CA THR A 97 -8.24 13.25 -0.99
C THR A 97 -7.69 14.32 -0.05
N ASP A 98 -7.47 15.52 -0.61
CA ASP A 98 -7.06 16.70 0.14
C ASP A 98 -8.29 17.50 0.57
N VAL A 99 -8.48 17.62 1.89
CA VAL A 99 -9.61 18.34 2.49
C VAL A 99 -9.52 19.84 2.20
N GLU A 100 -8.30 20.38 2.12
CA GLU A 100 -8.05 21.79 1.85
C GLU A 100 -8.61 22.22 0.49
N ARG A 101 -8.50 21.35 -0.52
CA ARG A 101 -9.07 21.58 -1.85
C ARG A 101 -10.59 21.75 -1.81
N ILE A 102 -11.28 20.99 -0.95
CA ILE A 102 -12.73 21.03 -0.82
C ILE A 102 -13.15 22.32 -0.11
N ILE A 103 -12.44 22.70 0.96
CA ILE A 103 -12.72 23.93 1.72
C ILE A 103 -12.56 25.16 0.80
N LYS A 104 -11.44 25.26 0.07
CA LYS A 104 -11.20 26.36 -0.89
C LYS A 104 -12.22 26.43 -2.02
N HIS A 105 -12.73 25.29 -2.48
CA HIS A 105 -13.82 25.25 -3.46
C HIS A 105 -15.09 25.91 -2.88
N ASN A 106 -15.43 25.61 -1.63
CA ASN A 106 -16.61 26.18 -0.97
C ASN A 106 -16.45 27.68 -0.72
N GLU A 107 -15.29 28.14 -0.27
CA GLU A 107 -15.00 29.57 -0.09
C GLU A 107 -15.16 30.35 -1.40
N LYS A 108 -14.63 29.80 -2.50
CA LYS A 108 -14.76 30.41 -3.83
C LYS A 108 -16.20 30.43 -4.33
N MET A 109 -16.99 29.38 -4.05
CA MET A 109 -18.41 29.31 -4.41
C MET A 109 -19.22 30.46 -3.78
N LEU A 110 -18.91 30.84 -2.53
CA LEU A 110 -19.61 31.92 -1.82
C LEU A 110 -19.31 33.32 -2.40
N MET A 111 -18.16 33.49 -3.06
CA MET A 111 -17.77 34.76 -3.67
C MET A 111 -18.37 34.98 -5.07
N LEU A 112 -18.96 33.95 -5.68
CA LEU A 112 -19.46 34.00 -7.04
C LEU A 112 -20.96 34.35 -7.09
N PRO A 113 -21.40 35.21 -8.03
CA PRO A 113 -22.80 35.35 -8.38
C PRO A 113 -23.44 33.99 -8.78
N ALA A 114 -24.73 33.82 -8.50
CA ALA A 114 -25.41 32.52 -8.63
C ALA A 114 -25.39 31.93 -10.05
N ASP A 115 -25.46 32.77 -11.08
CA ASP A 115 -25.32 32.40 -12.49
C ASP A 115 -23.93 31.83 -12.80
N LYS A 116 -22.88 32.47 -12.29
CA LYS A 116 -21.49 32.01 -12.44
C LYS A 116 -21.19 30.77 -11.60
N ALA A 117 -21.76 30.69 -10.40
CA ALA A 117 -21.59 29.56 -9.49
C ALA A 117 -22.11 28.24 -10.10
N LYS A 118 -23.24 28.28 -10.83
CA LYS A 118 -23.79 27.12 -11.54
C LYS A 118 -22.80 26.55 -12.56
N LYS A 119 -22.24 27.42 -13.42
CA LYS A 119 -21.26 27.00 -14.43
C LYS A 119 -19.97 26.49 -13.77
N PHE A 120 -19.47 27.21 -12.75
CA PHE A 120 -18.27 26.81 -12.02
C PHE A 120 -18.42 25.42 -11.38
N ARG A 121 -19.57 25.11 -10.78
CA ARG A 121 -19.83 23.77 -10.22
C ARG A 121 -19.92 22.69 -11.30
N ALA A 122 -20.56 22.98 -12.43
CA ALA A 122 -20.68 22.04 -13.55
C ALA A 122 -19.30 21.66 -14.13
N ASP A 123 -18.43 22.65 -14.34
CA ASP A 123 -17.07 22.45 -14.84
C ASP A 123 -16.24 21.61 -13.85
N TYR A 124 -16.41 21.87 -12.54
CA TYR A 124 -15.73 21.10 -11.50
C TYR A 124 -16.15 19.62 -11.49
N LEU A 125 -17.45 19.33 -11.60
CA LEU A 125 -17.97 17.96 -11.67
C LEU A 125 -17.43 17.21 -12.91
N LEU A 126 -17.32 17.90 -14.04
CA LEU A 126 -16.73 17.33 -15.25
C LEU A 126 -15.24 17.04 -15.04
N ALA A 127 -14.50 17.96 -14.45
CA ALA A 127 -13.07 17.79 -14.18
C ALA A 127 -12.79 16.61 -13.23
N GLU A 128 -13.60 16.43 -12.17
CA GLU A 128 -13.48 15.27 -11.27
C GLU A 128 -13.76 13.95 -12.00
N LYS A 129 -14.79 13.91 -12.84
CA LYS A 129 -15.11 12.73 -13.67
C LYS A 129 -13.96 12.39 -14.63
N GLN A 130 -13.38 13.40 -15.28
CA GLN A 130 -12.26 13.22 -16.20
C GLN A 130 -11.00 12.76 -15.46
N HIS A 131 -10.72 13.31 -14.28
CA HIS A 131 -9.61 12.91 -13.42
C HIS A 131 -9.71 11.42 -13.05
N ASP A 132 -10.86 10.98 -12.53
CA ASP A 132 -11.07 9.57 -12.15
C ASP A 132 -10.97 8.63 -13.35
N SER A 133 -11.48 9.05 -14.52
CA SER A 133 -11.35 8.30 -15.77
C SER A 133 -9.90 8.19 -16.22
N TRP A 134 -9.14 9.28 -16.15
CA TRP A 134 -7.73 9.32 -16.50
C TRP A 134 -6.89 8.42 -15.57
N CYS A 135 -7.13 8.48 -14.25
CA CYS A 135 -6.48 7.58 -13.30
C CYS A 135 -6.75 6.10 -13.62
N LYS A 136 -8.01 5.75 -13.95
CA LYS A 136 -8.36 4.38 -14.36
C LYS A 136 -7.63 3.93 -15.62
N GLN A 137 -7.48 4.82 -16.62
CA GLN A 137 -6.73 4.51 -17.84
C GLN A 137 -5.25 4.24 -17.55
N LYS A 138 -4.62 5.07 -16.69
CA LYS A 138 -3.22 4.86 -16.29
C LYS A 138 -3.02 3.57 -15.52
N ILE A 139 -3.89 3.25 -14.57
CA ILE A 139 -3.85 1.97 -13.85
C ILE A 139 -4.00 0.80 -14.83
N LYS A 140 -4.95 0.88 -15.78
CA LYS A 140 -5.13 -0.15 -16.80
C LYS A 140 -3.86 -0.35 -17.65
N ALA A 141 -3.17 0.73 -18.04
CA ALA A 141 -1.93 0.69 -18.81
C ALA A 141 -0.72 0.13 -18.02
N ILE A 142 -0.72 0.25 -16.69
CA ILE A 142 0.25 -0.46 -15.85
C ILE A 142 -0.06 -1.96 -15.87
N LEU A 143 -1.34 -2.30 -15.70
CA LEU A 143 -1.80 -3.70 -15.68
C LEU A 143 -1.67 -4.41 -17.04
N THR A 144 -1.51 -3.74 -18.18
CA THR A 144 -1.28 -4.43 -19.46
C THR A 144 0.08 -5.12 -19.56
N ARG A 145 1.03 -4.77 -18.68
CA ARG A 145 2.38 -5.35 -18.65
C ARG A 145 2.46 -6.66 -17.84
N ARG A 146 1.32 -7.18 -17.38
CA ARG A 146 1.24 -8.40 -16.56
C ARG A 146 1.42 -9.66 -17.40
N PRO A 147 1.95 -10.75 -16.82
CA PRO A 147 1.91 -12.06 -17.45
C PRO A 147 0.45 -12.50 -17.68
N PRO A 148 0.21 -13.39 -18.67
CA PRO A 148 -1.11 -14.00 -18.84
C PRO A 148 -1.50 -14.75 -17.56
N PRO A 149 -2.79 -14.76 -17.18
CA PRO A 149 -3.25 -15.52 -16.02
C PRO A 149 -3.11 -17.04 -16.26
N PRO A 150 -2.94 -17.85 -15.19
CA PRO A 150 -2.85 -19.29 -15.31
C PRO A 150 -4.22 -19.94 -15.61
N TYR A 151 -4.23 -21.15 -16.19
CA TYR A 151 -5.39 -22.04 -16.12
C TYR A 151 -5.66 -22.36 -14.64
N PRO A 152 -6.91 -22.37 -14.13
CA PRO A 152 -8.21 -22.45 -14.81
C PRO A 152 -8.94 -21.10 -15.01
N PHE A 153 -8.22 -19.98 -15.08
CA PHE A 153 -8.89 -18.68 -15.27
C PHE A 153 -9.55 -18.53 -16.66
N PHE A 154 -8.98 -19.19 -17.67
CA PHE A 154 -9.47 -19.18 -19.05
C PHE A 154 -10.53 -20.26 -19.30
#